data_AF-A0A7Y1ZI94-F1
#
_entry.id   AF-A0A7Y1ZI94-F1
#
_cell.length_a   1.000
_cell.length_b   1.000
_cell.length_c   1.000
_cell.angle_alpha   90.00
_cell.angle_beta   90.00
_cell.angle_gamma   90.00
#
_symmetry.space_group_name_H-M   'P 1'
#
loop_
_entity.id
_entity.type
_entity.pdbx_description
1 polymer ?
#
loop_
_entity_poly.entity_id
_entity_poly.type
_entity_poly.pdbx_seq_one_letter_code
_entity_poly.pdbx_strand_id
1 'polypeptide(L)'
;MKQIILTATLATLVGASPLALSAEKDCLLEGTVQRSGSGAEQSTMVKIHSVKKYDDSSRCRVRRDQKMEFKLPRDVRLDSAPSGSEVKYRYRSDSDGASTELLSVDA
;
A
#
# COMPACT_ATOMS: atom_id res chain seq x y z
N MET A 1 9.33 57.58 45.73
CA MET A 1 8.45 56.39 45.77
C MET A 1 8.52 55.72 44.40
N LYS A 2 8.94 54.46 44.36
CA LYS A 2 9.26 53.68 43.14
C LYS A 2 7.99 53.26 42.40
N GLN A 3 7.90 53.49 41.09
CA GLN A 3 6.93 52.81 40.23
C GLN A 3 7.60 51.56 39.64
N ILE A 4 7.02 50.40 39.94
CA ILE A 4 7.42 49.11 39.38
C ILE A 4 6.48 48.86 38.20
N ILE A 5 6.97 49.03 36.98
CA ILE A 5 6.23 48.68 35.76
C ILE A 5 6.51 47.21 35.49
N LEU A 6 5.48 46.37 35.67
CA LEU A 6 5.49 44.93 35.43
C LEU A 6 5.66 44.65 33.93
N THR A 7 6.80 44.04 33.61
CA THR A 7 7.10 43.35 32.36
C THR A 7 6.24 42.10 32.22
N ALA A 8 5.43 42.03 31.16
CA ALA A 8 4.75 40.82 30.74
C ALA A 8 4.94 40.63 29.22
N THR A 9 6.12 40.16 28.82
CA THR A 9 6.38 39.62 27.49
C THR A 9 5.67 38.28 27.35
N LEU A 10 4.53 38.27 26.67
CA LEU A 10 3.91 37.04 26.18
C LEU A 10 4.80 36.41 25.10
N ALA A 11 5.55 35.38 25.47
CA ALA A 11 6.22 34.50 24.52
C ALA A 11 5.17 33.55 23.92
N THR A 12 4.71 33.83 22.70
CA THR A 12 3.89 32.92 21.91
C THR A 12 4.74 31.72 21.49
N LEU A 13 4.55 30.59 22.16
CA LEU A 13 5.09 29.30 21.72
C LEU A 13 4.40 28.91 20.40
N VAL A 14 5.14 29.02 19.30
CA VAL A 14 4.77 28.41 18.02
C VAL A 14 4.88 26.90 18.19
N GLY A 15 3.74 26.25 18.43
CA GLY A 15 3.63 24.80 18.40
C GLY A 15 3.89 24.30 16.99
N ALA A 16 5.09 23.78 16.75
CA ALA A 16 5.37 22.97 15.58
C ALA A 16 4.62 21.64 15.75
N SER A 17 3.43 21.54 15.15
CA SER A 17 2.73 20.27 15.01
C SER A 17 3.65 19.33 14.22
N PRO A 18 3.97 18.11 14.72
CA PRO A 18 4.60 17.12 13.87
C PRO A 18 3.61 16.82 12.74
N LEU A 19 4.01 17.10 11.50
CA LEU A 19 3.36 16.52 10.33
C LEU A 19 3.40 15.01 10.56
N ALA A 20 2.25 14.43 10.93
CA ALA A 20 2.06 13.01 10.91
C ALA A 20 2.16 12.59 9.44
N LEU A 21 3.39 12.33 9.01
CA LEU A 21 3.71 11.71 7.74
C LEU A 21 2.84 10.45 7.70
N SER A 22 1.78 10.47 6.88
CA SER A 22 0.86 9.35 6.73
C SER A 22 1.71 8.14 6.39
N ALA A 23 1.93 7.26 7.36
CA ALA A 23 2.80 6.11 7.19
C ALA A 23 2.32 5.35 5.95
N GLU A 24 3.16 5.36 4.92
CA GLU A 24 2.96 4.60 3.69
C GLU A 24 2.64 3.17 4.11
N LYS A 25 1.43 2.70 3.80
CA LYS A 25 1.00 1.37 4.22
C LYS A 25 1.44 0.38 3.18
N ASP A 26 2.64 -0.14 3.38
CA ASP A 26 3.24 -1.10 2.47
C ASP A 26 2.82 -2.53 2.85
N CYS A 27 2.02 -3.14 2.00
CA CYS A 27 1.56 -4.51 2.17
C CYS A 27 2.14 -5.42 1.10
N LEU A 28 2.54 -6.61 1.50
CA LEU A 28 2.92 -7.68 0.58
C LEU A 28 1.67 -8.48 0.24
N LEU A 29 1.26 -8.46 -1.03
CA LEU A 29 0.18 -9.29 -1.54
C LEU A 29 0.78 -10.54 -2.19
N GLU A 30 0.33 -11.70 -1.77
CA GLU A 30 0.70 -12.99 -2.37
C GLU A 30 -0.53 -13.57 -3.08
N GLY A 31 -0.33 -13.98 -4.32
CA GLY A 31 -1.38 -14.54 -5.15
C GLY A 31 -0.89 -15.59 -6.13
N THR A 32 -1.85 -16.11 -6.88
CA THR A 32 -1.60 -17.11 -7.92
C THR A 32 -2.16 -16.64 -9.25
N VAL A 33 -1.40 -16.82 -10.33
CA VAL A 33 -1.86 -16.57 -11.70
C VAL A 33 -2.96 -17.57 -12.08
N GLN A 34 -4.06 -17.04 -12.58
CA GLN A 34 -5.20 -17.77 -13.10
C GLN A 34 -5.43 -17.33 -14.55
N ARG A 35 -5.51 -18.29 -15.46
CA ARG A 35 -5.92 -18.03 -16.85
C ARG A 35 -7.35 -18.49 -17.03
N SER A 36 -8.20 -17.56 -17.43
CA SER A 36 -9.58 -17.85 -17.84
C SER A 36 -9.76 -17.56 -19.32
N GLY A 37 -10.64 -18.33 -19.98
CA GLY A 37 -10.85 -18.25 -21.42
C GLY A 37 -9.98 -19.23 -22.23
N SER A 38 -10.22 -19.29 -23.53
CA SER A 38 -9.52 -20.18 -24.48
C SER A 38 -9.14 -19.42 -25.75
N GLY A 39 -7.94 -19.67 -26.29
CA GLY A 39 -7.47 -19.04 -27.53
C GLY A 39 -7.21 -17.54 -27.36
N ALA A 40 -7.73 -16.72 -28.28
CA ALA A 40 -7.49 -15.28 -28.35
C ALA A 40 -8.17 -14.45 -27.24
N GLU A 41 -9.08 -15.05 -26.46
CA GLU A 41 -9.80 -14.41 -25.36
C GLU A 41 -9.22 -14.77 -23.98
N GLN A 42 -7.99 -15.28 -23.91
CA GLN A 42 -7.35 -15.56 -22.63
C GLN A 42 -7.12 -14.27 -21.84
N SER A 43 -7.73 -14.20 -20.66
CA SER A 43 -7.51 -13.13 -19.70
C SER A 43 -6.64 -13.61 -18.54
N THR A 44 -5.57 -12.89 -18.25
CA THR A 44 -4.72 -13.12 -17.08
C THR A 44 -5.37 -12.47 -15.86
N MET A 45 -5.69 -13.27 -14.84
CA MET A 45 -6.18 -12.82 -13.54
C MET A 45 -5.22 -13.29 -12.45
N VAL A 46 -5.09 -12.51 -11.37
CA VAL A 46 -4.37 -12.97 -10.18
C VAL A 46 -5.35 -13.11 -9.04
N LYS A 47 -5.36 -14.30 -8.42
CA LYS A 47 -6.12 -14.54 -7.19
C LYS A 47 -5.21 -14.32 -5.98
N ILE A 48 -5.40 -13.20 -5.28
CA ILE A 48 -4.71 -12.92 -4.02
C ILE A 48 -5.27 -13.82 -2.92
N HIS A 49 -4.39 -14.54 -2.22
CA HIS A 49 -4.75 -15.43 -1.12
C HIS A 49 -4.14 -15.02 0.22
N SER A 50 -3.17 -14.11 0.23
CA SER A 50 -2.49 -13.66 1.44
C SER A 50 -2.11 -12.19 1.35
N VAL A 51 -2.23 -11.50 2.48
CA VAL A 51 -1.81 -10.11 2.66
C VAL A 51 -0.97 -10.04 3.93
N LYS A 52 0.30 -9.71 3.77
CA LYS A 52 1.29 -9.61 4.84
C LYS A 52 1.78 -8.17 4.96
N LYS A 53 2.36 -7.86 6.12
CA LYS A 53 3.11 -6.62 6.30
C LYS A 53 4.37 -6.66 5.46
N TYR A 54 4.65 -5.59 4.72
CA TYR A 54 5.93 -5.44 4.04
C TYR A 54 7.02 -5.01 5.03
N ASP A 55 6.67 -4.13 5.98
CA ASP A 55 7.52 -3.71 7.10
C ASP A 55 6.75 -3.72 8.45
N ASP A 56 7.46 -3.63 9.57
CA ASP A 56 6.85 -3.72 10.90
C ASP A 56 5.83 -2.60 11.20
N SER A 57 6.06 -1.42 10.64
CA SER A 57 5.19 -0.24 10.74
C SER A 57 3.88 -0.37 9.94
N SER A 58 3.82 -1.30 9.00
CA SER A 58 2.70 -1.44 8.07
C SER A 58 1.43 -1.96 8.75
N ARG A 59 0.30 -1.33 8.41
CA ARG A 59 -1.04 -1.69 8.92
C ARG A 59 -1.85 -2.40 7.84
N CYS A 60 -1.43 -3.62 7.52
CA CYS A 60 -2.09 -4.49 6.55
C CYS A 60 -3.22 -5.27 7.21
N ARG A 61 -4.45 -4.74 7.13
CA ARG A 61 -5.66 -5.41 7.62
C ARG A 61 -6.71 -5.41 6.53
N VAL A 62 -6.92 -6.57 5.91
CA VAL A 62 -8.09 -6.81 5.06
C VAL A 62 -9.18 -7.41 5.93
N ARG A 63 -10.32 -6.74 6.04
CA ARG A 63 -11.46 -7.33 6.77
C ARG A 63 -12.10 -8.41 5.92
N ARG A 64 -12.64 -9.46 6.55
CA ARG A 64 -13.22 -10.63 5.85
C ARG A 64 -14.40 -10.26 4.94
N ASP A 65 -15.09 -9.18 5.25
CA ASP A 65 -16.23 -8.62 4.52
C ASP A 65 -15.83 -7.61 3.43
N GLN A 66 -14.54 -7.28 3.33
CA GLN A 66 -14.04 -6.28 2.41
C GLN A 66 -13.42 -6.95 1.18
N LYS A 67 -14.04 -6.72 0.01
CA LYS A 67 -13.44 -7.05 -1.28
C LYS A 67 -12.55 -5.90 -1.71
N MET A 68 -11.28 -6.18 -1.97
CA MET A 68 -10.35 -5.20 -2.52
C MET A 68 -10.11 -5.52 -3.99
N GLU A 69 -10.30 -4.51 -4.83
CA GLU A 69 -9.98 -4.59 -6.25
C GLU A 69 -8.66 -3.86 -6.49
N PHE A 70 -7.71 -4.57 -7.09
CA PHE A 70 -6.39 -4.04 -7.36
C PHE A 70 -6.24 -3.85 -8.86
N LYS A 71 -5.83 -2.65 -9.26
CA LYS A 71 -5.40 -2.42 -10.63
C LYS A 71 -3.96 -2.89 -10.76
N LEU A 72 -3.77 -4.09 -11.27
CA LEU A 72 -2.44 -4.65 -11.48
C LEU A 72 -1.76 -3.92 -12.65
N PRO A 73 -0.45 -3.63 -12.54
CA PRO A 73 0.32 -3.12 -13.67
C PRO A 73 0.35 -4.18 -14.78
N ARG A 74 0.31 -3.73 -16.05
CA ARG A 74 0.64 -4.62 -17.17
C ARG A 74 2.12 -4.93 -17.09
N ASP A 75 2.47 -6.19 -16.88
CA ASP A 75 3.84 -6.67 -16.80
C ASP A 75 3.98 -7.93 -17.67
N VAL A 76 4.96 -7.92 -18.57
CA VAL A 76 5.22 -9.03 -19.51
C VAL A 76 5.53 -10.34 -18.77
N ARG A 77 6.06 -10.24 -17.53
CA ARG A 77 6.32 -11.40 -16.66
C ARG A 77 5.04 -12.12 -16.26
N LEU A 78 3.93 -11.40 -16.06
CA LEU A 78 2.62 -12.01 -15.77
C LEU A 78 2.00 -12.65 -17.00
N ASP A 79 2.14 -12.00 -18.16
CA ASP A 79 1.56 -12.50 -19.41
C ASP A 79 2.21 -13.82 -19.85
N SER A 80 3.52 -13.96 -19.61
CA SER A 80 4.28 -15.19 -19.92
C SER A 80 4.24 -16.25 -18.82
N ALA A 81 3.77 -15.92 -17.62
CA ALA A 81 3.70 -16.85 -16.49
C ALA A 81 2.68 -17.99 -16.73
N PRO A 82 3.04 -19.26 -16.47
CA PRO A 82 2.10 -20.36 -16.52
C PRO A 82 0.99 -20.18 -15.46
N SER A 83 -0.19 -20.74 -15.73
CA SER A 83 -1.27 -20.79 -14.74
C SER A 83 -0.79 -21.57 -13.51
N GLY A 84 -1.04 -21.05 -12.32
CA GLY A 84 -0.51 -21.61 -11.07
C GLY A 84 0.75 -20.93 -10.55
N SER A 85 1.40 -20.06 -11.33
CA SER A 85 2.58 -19.31 -10.86
C SER A 85 2.25 -18.48 -9.62
N GLU A 86 3.13 -18.48 -8.64
CA GLU A 86 3.07 -17.61 -7.47
C GLU A 86 3.55 -16.21 -7.84
N VAL A 87 2.86 -15.20 -7.33
CA VAL A 87 3.20 -13.80 -7.58
C VAL A 87 3.18 -13.00 -6.30
N LYS A 88 4.12 -12.06 -6.21
CA LYS A 88 4.26 -11.15 -5.08
C LYS A 88 4.15 -9.72 -5.55
N TYR A 89 3.27 -8.94 -4.91
CA TYR A 89 3.15 -7.51 -5.15
C TYR A 89 3.42 -6.71 -3.90
N ARG A 90 4.03 -5.54 -4.06
CA ARG A 90 4.01 -4.47 -3.06
C ARG A 90 2.81 -3.59 -3.34
N TYR A 91 1.90 -3.51 -2.38
CA TYR A 91 0.76 -2.61 -2.39
C TYR A 91 1.05 -1.45 -1.46
N ARG A 92 0.90 -0.22 -1.95
CA ARG A 92 1.08 0.99 -1.15
C ARG A 92 -0.18 1.83 -1.22
N SER A 93 -0.66 2.30 -0.08
CA SER A 93 -1.80 3.23 -0.02
C SER A 93 -1.46 4.41 0.88
N ASP A 94 -1.68 5.60 0.33
CA ASP A 94 -1.47 6.90 0.96
C ASP A 94 -2.70 7.81 0.74
N SER A 95 -2.55 9.11 0.98
CA SER A 95 -3.62 10.10 0.77
C SER A 95 -3.96 10.33 -0.70
N ASP A 96 -3.04 10.02 -1.61
CA ASP A 96 -3.09 10.36 -3.02
C ASP A 96 -3.62 9.18 -3.85
N GLY A 97 -3.55 7.97 -3.30
CA GLY A 97 -4.27 6.82 -3.81
C GLY A 97 -3.65 5.48 -3.39
N ALA A 98 -3.91 4.47 -4.22
CA ALA A 98 -3.34 3.15 -4.08
C ALA A 98 -2.48 2.81 -5.29
N SER A 99 -1.29 2.25 -5.06
CA SER A 99 -0.38 1.77 -6.10
C SER A 99 -0.02 0.30 -5.85
N THR A 100 0.31 -0.41 -6.92
CA THR A 100 0.68 -1.83 -6.87
C THR A 100 1.86 -2.09 -7.79
N GLU A 101 2.90 -2.73 -7.27
CA GLU A 101 4.15 -3.02 -7.96
C GLU A 101 4.42 -4.54 -7.94
N LEU A 102 4.74 -5.13 -9.09
CA LEU A 102 5.08 -6.55 -9.19
C LEU A 102 6.53 -6.80 -8.76
N LEU A 103 6.72 -7.49 -7.64
CA LEU A 103 8.03 -7.84 -7.10
C LEU A 103 8.60 -9.09 -7.77
N SER A 104 7.84 -10.19 -7.76
CA SER A 104 8.27 -11.47 -8.31
C SER A 104 7.14 -12.27 -8.95
N VAL A 105 7.54 -13.16 -9.85
CA VAL A 105 6.73 -14.21 -10.45
C VAL A 105 7.57 -15.48 -10.36
N ASP A 106 7.08 -16.46 -9.61
CA ASP A 106 7.73 -17.73 -9.33
C ASP A 106 6.87 -18.84 -9.98
N ALA A 107 7.45 -19.61 -10.91
CA ALA A 107 6.74 -20.61 -11.74
C ALA A 107 6.90 -22.05 -11.24
#